data_AF-A0A838R617-F1
#
_entry.id   AF-A0A838R617-F1
#
_cell.length_a   1.000
_cell.length_b   1.000
_cell.length_c   1.000
_cell.angle_alpha   90.00
_cell.angle_beta   90.00
_cell.angle_gamma   90.00
#
_symmetry.space_group_name_H-M   'P 1'
#
loop_
_entity.id
_entity.type
_entity.pdbx_description
1 polymer ?
#
loop_
_entity_poly.entity_id
_entity_poly.type
_entity_poly.pdbx_seq_one_letter_code
_entity_poly.pdbx_strand_id
1 'polypeptide(L)' 'MSNKGIRESRIGRQLLYIQKNPPGKDKETNWLPSPAGKFNLMCRCYGPQRALMDGKYRLPPVKRGD' A
#
# COMPACT_ATOMS: atom_id res chain seq x y z
N MET A 1 1.12 -13.39 -10.83
CA MET A 1 1.47 -12.03 -11.27
C MET A 1 2.20 -11.36 -10.12
N SER A 2 3.50 -11.11 -10.25
CA SER A 2 4.32 -10.50 -9.18
C SER A 2 4.32 -8.98 -9.35
N ASN A 3 4.07 -8.23 -8.27
CA ASN A 3 4.17 -6.76 -8.25
C ASN A 3 5.65 -6.37 -8.33
N LYS A 4 6.21 -6.39 -9.54
CA LYS A 4 7.65 -6.23 -9.83
C LYS A 4 8.26 -4.91 -9.34
N GLY A 5 7.43 -3.94 -8.94
CA GLY A 5 7.85 -2.62 -8.46
C GLY A 5 7.80 -2.39 -6.94
N ILE A 6 7.26 -3.31 -6.14
CA ILE A 6 7.15 -3.14 -4.67
C ILE A 6 8.12 -4.10 -3.98
N ARG A 7 8.91 -3.60 -3.03
CA ARG A 7 9.81 -4.42 -2.21
C ARG A 7 9.10 -4.94 -0.97
N GLU A 8 9.29 -6.22 -0.69
CA GLU A 8 8.82 -6.83 0.56
C GLU A 8 9.66 -6.37 1.75
N SER A 9 9.00 -6.19 2.90
CA SER A 9 9.69 -6.00 4.17
C SER A 9 10.19 -7.35 4.71
N ARG A 10 11.11 -7.28 5.69
CA ARG A 10 11.74 -8.45 6.35
C ARG A 10 10.76 -9.48 6.94
N ILE A 11 9.49 -9.11 7.12
CA ILE A 11 8.42 -9.96 7.70
C ILE A 11 7.40 -10.45 6.66
N GLY A 12 7.74 -10.44 5.36
CA GLY A 12 6.85 -10.93 4.29
C GLY A 12 5.62 -10.04 4.04
N ARG A 13 5.65 -8.80 4.54
CA ARG A 13 4.60 -7.78 4.30
C ARG A 13 5.11 -6.71 3.37
N GLN A 14 4.26 -6.21 2.49
CA GLN A 14 4.54 -5.00 1.71
C GLN A 14 4.04 -3.78 2.50
N LEU A 15 4.95 -2.84 2.78
CA LEU A 15 4.63 -1.56 3.41
C LEU A 15 4.65 -0.49 2.32
N LEU A 16 3.59 0.32 2.24
CA LEU A 16 3.48 1.45 1.33
C LEU A 16 3.49 2.76 2.12
N TYR A 17 4.35 3.69 1.72
CA TYR A 17 4.42 5.04 2.28
C TYR A 17 3.61 5.99 1.40
N ILE A 18 2.73 6.78 2.00
CA ILE A 18 1.84 7.71 1.27
C ILE A 18 2.02 9.09 1.88
N GLN A 19 2.75 9.95 1.18
CA GLN A 19 3.09 11.30 1.66
C GLN A 19 3.55 12.19 0.52
N LYS A 20 3.55 13.52 0.72
CA LYS A 20 3.95 14.51 -0.29
C LYS A 20 5.45 14.44 -0.62
N ASN A 21 6.30 14.34 0.40
CA ASN A 21 7.75 14.41 0.25
C ASN A 21 8.36 12.99 0.25
N PRO A 22 9.49 12.76 -0.43
CA PRO A 22 10.14 11.45 -0.43
C PRO A 22 10.56 11.02 0.99
N PRO A 23 10.32 9.76 1.41
CA PRO A 23 10.67 9.27 2.75
C PRO A 23 12.15 8.86 2.91
N GLY A 24 13.00 9.16 1.92
CA GLY A 24 14.42 8.76 1.85
C GLY A 24 14.67 7.56 0.94
N LYS A 25 15.91 7.43 0.43
CA LYS A 25 16.31 6.48 -0.62
C LYS A 25 15.90 5.03 -0.37
N ASP A 26 15.94 4.57 0.88
CA ASP A 26 15.64 3.18 1.23
C ASP A 26 14.15 2.83 1.14
N LYS A 27 13.28 3.85 1.15
CA LYS A 27 11.81 3.73 1.19
C LYS A 27 11.13 4.18 -0.09
N GLU A 28 11.87 4.81 -1.01
CA GLU A 28 11.34 5.36 -2.27
C GLU A 28 10.66 4.31 -3.16
N THR A 29 11.17 3.08 -3.21
CA THR A 29 10.54 2.00 -4.01
C THR A 29 9.11 1.67 -3.56
N ASN A 30 8.80 1.96 -2.31
CA ASN A 30 7.51 1.67 -1.69
C ASN A 30 6.71 2.94 -1.39
N TRP A 31 7.07 4.07 -2.01
CA TRP A 31 6.45 5.36 -1.76
C TRP A 31 5.53 5.78 -2.91
N LEU A 32 4.37 6.31 -2.54
CA LEU A 32 3.43 6.95 -3.44
C LEU A 32 3.26 8.43 -3.05
N PRO A 33 3.44 9.37 -3.99
CA PRO A 33 3.23 10.78 -3.72
C PRO A 33 1.74 11.06 -3.46
N SER A 34 1.46 11.88 -2.45
CA SER A 34 0.10 12.34 -2.11
C SER A 34 -0.01 13.86 -2.05
N PRO A 35 -1.21 14.43 -2.28
CA PRO A 35 -1.44 15.84 -2.02
C PRO A 35 -1.36 16.16 -0.51
N ALA A 36 -1.16 17.44 -0.17
CA ALA A 36 -1.15 17.92 1.21
C ALA A 36 -2.56 18.01 1.83
N GLY A 37 -3.61 17.95 1.00
CA GLY A 37 -5.00 18.02 1.41
C GLY A 37 -5.65 16.65 1.61
N LYS A 38 -6.97 16.64 1.75
CA LYS A 38 -7.76 15.40 1.82
C LYS A 38 -7.61 14.61 0.52
N PHE A 39 -7.44 13.29 0.64
CA PHE A 39 -7.44 12.37 -0.49
C PHE A 39 -8.10 11.06 -0.08
N ASN A 40 -8.49 10.27 -1.09
CA ASN A 40 -9.05 8.93 -0.89
C ASN A 40 -8.07 7.88 -1.40
N LEU A 41 -8.03 6.74 -0.72
CA LEU A 41 -7.29 5.57 -1.17
C LEU A 41 -8.25 4.54 -1.73
N MET A 42 -7.91 4.01 -2.90
CA MET A 42 -8.70 3.00 -3.59
C MET A 42 -7.80 1.80 -3.90
N CYS A 43 -8.13 0.65 -3.31
CA CYS A 43 -7.47 -0.60 -3.62
C CYS A 43 -8.19 -1.26 -4.80
N ARG A 44 -7.42 -1.74 -5.79
CA ARG A 44 -7.95 -2.53 -6.91
C ARG A 44 -7.41 -3.95 -6.81
N CYS A 45 -8.32 -4.92 -6.81
CA CYS A 45 -7.99 -6.33 -6.79
C CYS A 45 -8.40 -6.96 -8.12
N TYR A 46 -7.45 -7.57 -8.83
CA TYR A 46 -7.70 -8.25 -10.10
C TYR A 46 -7.69 -9.76 -9.86
N GLY A 47 -8.78 -10.44 -10.24
CA GLY A 47 -8.97 -11.87 -9.93
C GLY A 47 -9.06 -12.15 -8.43
N PRO A 48 -10.00 -11.50 -7.70
CA PRO A 48 -10.08 -11.64 -6.26
C PRO A 48 -10.45 -13.07 -5.83
N GLN A 49 -9.83 -13.54 -4.76
CA GLN A 49 -10.24 -14.79 -4.11
C GLN A 49 -11.62 -14.63 -3.46
N ARG A 50 -12.30 -15.77 -3.25
CA ARG A 50 -13.64 -15.83 -2.64
C ARG A 50 -13.73 -15.04 -1.33
N ALA A 51 -12.70 -15.10 -0.48
CA ALA A 51 -12.68 -14.37 0.79
C ALA A 51 -12.81 -12.85 0.63
N LEU A 52 -12.29 -12.27 -0.45
CA LEU A 52 -12.48 -10.85 -0.76
C LEU A 52 -13.88 -10.58 -1.31
N MET A 53 -14.38 -11.45 -2.18
CA MET A 53 -15.73 -11.35 -2.80
C MET A 53 -16.85 -11.47 -1.76
N ASP A 54 -16.70 -12.38 -0.81
CA ASP A 54 -17.63 -12.60 0.29
C ASP A 54 -17.45 -11.57 1.42
N GLY A 55 -16.56 -10.58 1.24
CA GLY A 55 -16.30 -9.53 2.23
C GLY A 55 -15.71 -10.04 3.55
N LYS A 56 -15.05 -11.21 3.56
CA LYS A 56 -14.38 -11.77 4.75
C LYS A 56 -12.96 -11.24 4.92
N TYR A 57 -12.29 -10.90 3.82
CA TYR A 57 -11.00 -10.25 3.86
C TYR A 57 -11.14 -8.78 4.26
N ARG A 58 -10.27 -8.33 5.17
CA ARG A 58 -10.16 -6.92 5.57
C ARG A 58 -8.85 -6.37 5.02
N LEU A 59 -8.95 -5.27 4.27
CA LEU A 59 -7.76 -4.54 3.85
C LEU A 59 -6.95 -4.10 5.08
N PRO A 60 -5.60 -4.12 5.00
CA PRO A 60 -4.77 -3.63 6.09
C PRO A 60 -5.14 -2.18 6.45
N PRO A 61 -5.14 -1.84 7.75
CA PRO A 61 -5.46 -0.49 8.17
C PRO A 61 -4.38 0.49 7.70
N VAL A 62 -4.82 1.67 7.28
CA VAL A 62 -3.94 2.81 7.06
C VAL A 62 -3.56 3.38 8.42
N LYS A 63 -2.26 3.51 8.67
CA LYS A 63 -1.72 4.13 9.88
C LYS A 63 -1.12 5.47 9.51
N ARG A 64 -1.30 6.49 10.36
CA ARG A 64 -0.48 7.69 10.26
C ARG A 64 0.97 7.29 10.53
N GLY A 65 1.86 7.71 9.64
CA GLY A 65 3.30 7.65 9.92
C GLY A 65 3.65 8.69 10.98
N ASP A 66 4.64 8.37 11.80
CA ASP A 66 5.21 9.27 12.80
C ASP A 66 6.04 10.38 12.15
#